data_AF-B9S5X6-F1
#
_entry.id   AF-B9S5X6-F1
#
_cell.length_a   1.000
_cell.length_b   1.000
_cell.length_c   1.000
_cell.angle_alpha   90.00
_cell.angle_beta   90.00
_cell.angle_gamma   90.00
#
_symmetry.space_group_name_H-M   'P 1'
#
loop_
_entity.id
_entity.type
_entity.pdbx_description
1 polymer ?
#
loop_
_entity_poly.entity_id
_entity_poly.type
_entity_poly.pdbx_seq_one_letter_code
_entity_poly.pdbx_strand_id
1 'polypeptide(L)'
;MSNDNKDGFTMSGVDASLPAAAAALSAEDRADLVNALKNKLQSLAGHHSNVLETLSQNVRKRVEFLQEIQSQHDELLAKFIEERRALEAKYEKLYEPLYTKRFEIVNGVKEVEGIPNEVGTNQEGDKATEEKGVPDFWLTAMRTNEVVGEEITERDEGALNFLKDIKWHRIDDPEGFKLEFHFDPNPYFKNPVLTKAYHLIDDDDDPILEKTIGTDIEWFPGKCLTKKILKKKPRKGSKNAKPITKTENCASFFNFFNTPQIPEEEDDLDEDAVEEIHDRMEQDYNVGTTIRNKIIPHAVSWFTGEAVEGGELDEEDDDDDDDDEGLDDEEDEGEDDEDDDEVKKGRKKKSGRAVSGKNQQGERAPECKQQ
;
A
#
# COMPACT_ATOMS: atom_id res chain seq x y z
N MET A 1 30.89 -14.72 40.69
CA MET A 1 31.82 -14.18 39.68
C MET A 1 30.94 -13.42 38.71
N SER A 2 30.81 -12.13 38.95
CA SER A 2 29.95 -11.24 38.18
C SER A 2 30.68 -10.85 36.90
N ASN A 3 30.06 -11.07 35.75
CA ASN A 3 30.44 -10.42 34.50
C ASN A 3 29.52 -9.20 34.35
N ASP A 4 30.02 -8.04 34.76
CA ASP A 4 29.49 -6.74 34.38
C ASP A 4 29.81 -6.52 32.89
N ASN A 5 28.87 -6.79 31.99
CA ASN A 5 28.95 -6.29 30.63
C ASN A 5 28.22 -4.93 30.57
N LYS A 6 28.96 -3.86 30.87
CA LYS A 6 28.57 -2.50 30.49
C LYS A 6 28.81 -2.35 28.99
N ASP A 7 27.83 -2.76 28.19
CA ASP A 7 27.83 -2.37 26.79
C ASP A 7 27.44 -0.89 26.71
N GLY A 8 28.43 -0.05 26.42
CA GLY A 8 28.23 1.36 26.17
C GLY A 8 27.44 1.55 24.89
N PHE A 9 26.35 2.31 24.96
CA PHE A 9 25.59 2.74 23.80
C PHE A 9 26.47 3.61 22.88
N THR A 10 26.99 3.03 21.80
CA THR A 10 27.85 3.73 20.82
C THR A 10 26.98 4.37 19.72
N MET A 11 26.77 5.69 19.81
CA MET A 11 26.14 6.50 18.76
C MET A 11 27.13 6.89 17.65
N SER A 12 27.55 5.94 16.83
CA SER A 12 28.40 6.19 15.65
C SER A 12 27.63 6.27 14.31
N GLY A 13 26.37 6.72 14.34
CA GLY A 13 25.52 6.82 13.13
C GLY A 13 24.53 7.98 13.08
N VAL A 14 24.51 8.88 14.07
CA VAL A 14 23.51 9.97 14.14
C VAL A 14 23.81 11.11 13.15
N ASP A 15 25.06 11.22 12.68
CA ASP A 15 25.43 12.11 11.58
C ASP A 15 24.76 11.74 10.24
N ALA A 16 24.26 10.51 10.11
CA ALA A 16 23.67 9.97 8.89
C ALA A 16 22.11 10.02 8.86
N SER A 17 21.45 10.63 9.86
CA SER A 17 19.99 10.52 10.03
C SER A 17 19.35 11.84 10.49
N LEU A 18 19.51 12.90 9.69
CA LEU A 18 18.86 14.20 9.91
C LEU A 18 17.79 14.49 8.84
N PRO A 19 16.67 15.17 9.19
CA PRO A 19 15.59 15.49 8.25
C PRO A 19 16.01 16.50 7.15
N ALA A 20 15.35 16.46 6.00
CA ALA A 20 15.68 17.25 4.80
C ALA A 20 15.61 18.79 5.00
N ALA A 21 14.83 19.29 5.97
CA ALA A 21 14.82 20.70 6.38
C ALA A 21 16.21 21.22 6.83
N ALA A 22 17.13 20.31 7.19
CA ALA A 22 18.51 20.59 7.57
C ALA A 22 19.49 20.75 6.39
N ALA A 23 19.03 20.57 5.15
CA ALA A 23 19.88 20.60 3.96
C ALA A 23 20.01 21.98 3.30
N ALA A 24 19.08 22.91 3.61
CA ALA A 24 19.18 24.32 3.21
C ALA A 24 20.17 25.12 4.09
N LEU A 25 20.74 24.45 5.09
CA LEU A 25 21.63 24.96 6.10
C LEU A 25 23.08 24.72 5.66
N SER A 26 24.00 25.62 6.03
CA SER A 26 25.42 25.45 5.70
C SER A 26 25.97 24.17 6.33
N ALA A 27 27.13 23.69 5.87
CA ALA A 27 27.76 22.50 6.47
C ALA A 27 28.00 22.67 8.00
N GLU A 28 28.18 23.91 8.47
CA GLU A 28 28.23 24.26 9.89
C GLU A 28 26.85 24.11 10.55
N ASP A 29 25.80 24.68 9.96
CA ASP A 29 24.44 24.61 10.51
C ASP A 29 23.85 23.17 10.49
N ARG A 30 24.24 22.33 9.51
CA ARG A 30 23.89 20.91 9.47
C ARG A 30 24.63 20.13 10.55
N ALA A 31 25.92 20.39 10.75
CA ALA A 31 26.68 19.82 11.86
C ALA A 31 26.11 20.25 13.22
N ASP A 32 25.65 21.50 13.34
CA ASP A 32 24.97 22.01 14.53
C ASP A 32 23.61 21.35 14.75
N LEU A 33 22.87 21.04 13.68
CA LEU A 33 21.63 20.28 13.81
C LEU A 33 21.87 18.82 14.15
N VAL A 34 22.89 18.15 13.57
CA VAL A 34 23.25 16.77 13.95
C VAL A 34 23.61 16.78 15.41
N ASN A 35 24.48 17.71 15.81
CA ASN A 35 24.87 17.85 17.20
C ASN A 35 23.65 18.16 18.07
N ALA A 36 22.69 18.97 17.63
CA ALA A 36 21.44 19.23 18.36
C ALA A 36 20.55 17.99 18.47
N LEU A 37 20.42 17.18 17.43
CA LEU A 37 19.61 15.95 17.41
C LEU A 37 20.28 14.84 18.19
N LYS A 38 21.60 14.67 18.06
CA LYS A 38 22.43 13.81 18.89
C LYS A 38 22.40 14.24 20.35
N ASN A 39 22.47 15.54 20.63
CA ASN A 39 22.30 16.08 21.98
C ASN A 39 20.86 15.90 22.47
N LYS A 40 19.84 15.92 21.61
CA LYS A 40 18.43 15.71 21.97
C LYS A 40 18.10 14.24 22.18
N LEU A 41 18.70 13.32 21.41
CA LEU A 41 18.65 11.87 21.58
C LEU A 41 19.48 11.42 22.79
N GLN A 42 20.69 11.95 22.98
CA GLN A 42 21.45 11.78 24.22
C GLN A 42 20.78 12.45 25.40
N SER A 43 20.05 13.54 25.18
CA SER A 43 19.18 14.14 26.20
C SER A 43 17.98 13.25 26.45
N LEU A 44 17.30 12.65 25.48
CA LEU A 44 16.13 11.78 25.68
C LEU A 44 16.51 10.43 26.30
N ALA A 45 17.49 9.73 25.73
CA ALA A 45 18.10 8.55 26.34
C ALA A 45 18.72 8.89 27.70
N GLY A 46 19.34 10.06 27.80
CA GLY A 46 19.79 10.68 29.03
C GLY A 46 18.65 10.87 30.01
N HIS A 47 17.51 11.43 29.62
CA HIS A 47 16.33 11.71 30.43
C HIS A 47 15.68 10.40 30.89
N HIS A 48 15.61 9.34 30.08
CA HIS A 48 15.15 8.03 30.52
C HIS A 48 16.12 7.37 31.52
N SER A 49 17.43 7.46 31.28
CA SER A 49 18.43 7.01 32.28
C SER A 49 18.43 7.88 33.54
N ASN A 50 18.16 9.18 33.39
CA ASN A 50 18.11 10.20 34.42
C ASN A 50 16.80 10.10 35.21
N VAL A 51 15.72 9.59 34.62
CA VAL A 51 14.52 9.19 35.37
C VAL A 51 14.90 8.09 36.33
N LEU A 52 15.50 6.97 35.87
CA LEU A 52 15.97 5.92 36.78
C LEU A 52 16.96 6.44 37.83
N GLU A 53 17.86 7.35 37.47
CA GLU A 53 18.84 7.94 38.39
C GLU A 53 18.25 9.00 39.36
N THR A 54 17.16 9.68 39.00
CA THR A 54 16.46 10.64 39.87
C THR A 54 15.44 9.96 40.80
N LEU A 55 15.04 8.72 40.49
CA LEU A 55 14.18 7.93 41.34
C LEU A 55 14.88 7.54 42.65
N SER A 56 14.14 7.64 43.75
CA SER A 56 14.59 7.15 45.06
C SER A 56 14.88 5.64 45.02
N GLN A 57 15.77 5.17 45.89
CA GLN A 57 16.16 3.75 45.93
C GLN A 57 14.97 2.78 46.05
N ASN A 58 13.93 3.17 46.79
CA ASN A 58 12.72 2.36 46.92
C ASN A 58 11.90 2.31 45.62
N VAL A 59 11.88 3.39 44.84
CA VAL A 59 11.16 3.42 43.56
C VAL A 59 11.96 2.67 42.48
N ARG A 60 13.29 2.78 42.45
CA ARG A 60 14.12 1.96 41.54
C ARG A 60 13.90 0.46 41.74
N LYS A 61 13.89 -0.02 42.99
CA LYS A 61 13.58 -1.42 43.31
C LYS A 61 12.19 -1.85 42.83
N ARG A 62 11.20 -0.95 42.82
CA ARG A 62 9.87 -1.22 42.25
C ARG A 62 9.94 -1.32 40.73
N VAL A 63 10.69 -0.43 40.07
CA VAL A 63 10.87 -0.48 38.60
C VAL A 63 11.62 -1.75 38.18
N GLU A 64 12.67 -2.16 38.91
CA GLU A 64 13.36 -3.44 38.69
C GLU A 64 12.38 -4.63 38.80
N PHE A 65 11.47 -4.59 39.77
CA PHE A 65 10.42 -5.60 39.88
C PHE A 65 9.38 -5.56 38.75
N LEU A 66 9.04 -4.36 38.25
CA LEU A 66 8.18 -4.21 37.07
C LEU A 66 8.85 -4.73 35.80
N GLN A 67 10.16 -4.53 35.65
CA GLN A 67 10.93 -5.10 34.54
C GLN A 67 10.95 -6.63 34.59
N GLU A 68 11.08 -7.22 35.78
CA GLU A 68 10.96 -8.68 35.95
C GLU A 68 9.56 -9.18 35.53
N ILE A 69 8.50 -8.45 35.90
CA ILE A 69 7.12 -8.77 35.43
C ILE A 69 7.03 -8.68 33.91
N GLN A 70 7.63 -7.65 33.30
CA GLN A 70 7.64 -7.50 31.85
C GLN A 70 8.36 -8.67 31.18
N SER A 71 9.54 -9.08 31.68
CA SER A 71 10.24 -10.26 31.16
C SER A 71 9.39 -11.54 31.26
N GLN A 72 8.64 -11.73 32.35
CA GLN A 72 7.71 -12.85 32.48
C GLN A 72 6.55 -12.78 31.47
N HIS A 73 6.06 -11.57 31.17
CA HIS A 73 5.06 -11.36 30.13
C HIS A 73 5.61 -11.71 28.75
N ASP A 74 6.81 -11.22 28.40
CA ASP A 74 7.44 -11.44 27.10
C ASP A 74 7.73 -12.94 26.88
N GLU A 75 8.12 -13.67 27.93
CA GLU A 75 8.26 -15.14 27.90
C GLU A 75 6.94 -15.86 27.59
N LEU A 76 5.80 -15.33 28.05
CA LEU A 76 4.48 -15.87 27.74
C LEU A 76 4.04 -15.50 26.32
N LEU A 77 4.30 -14.27 25.88
CA LEU A 77 4.03 -13.81 24.53
C LEU A 77 4.80 -14.66 23.50
N ALA A 78 6.08 -14.92 23.73
CA ALA A 78 6.89 -15.79 22.88
C ALA A 78 6.28 -17.20 22.71
N LYS A 79 5.76 -17.79 23.80
CA LYS A 79 5.06 -19.08 23.75
C LYS A 79 3.73 -18.99 22.98
N PHE A 80 2.96 -17.94 23.20
CA PHE A 80 1.72 -17.71 22.47
C PHE A 80 1.98 -17.61 20.96
N ILE A 81 3.01 -16.85 20.56
CA ILE A 81 3.41 -16.72 19.16
C ILE A 81 3.83 -18.08 18.60
N GLU A 82 4.68 -18.85 19.31
CA GLU A 82 5.07 -20.21 18.88
C GLU A 82 3.86 -21.14 18.68
N GLU A 83 2.92 -21.15 19.62
CA GLU A 83 1.69 -21.94 19.53
C GLU A 83 0.80 -21.48 18.37
N ARG A 84 0.66 -20.16 18.16
CA ARG A 84 -0.06 -19.57 17.02
C ARG A 84 0.57 -20.00 15.69
N ARG A 85 1.90 -19.92 15.55
CA ARG A 85 2.63 -20.35 14.35
C ARG A 85 2.39 -21.85 14.07
N ALA A 86 2.46 -22.69 15.09
CA ALA A 86 2.19 -24.12 14.96
C ALA A 86 0.74 -24.41 14.56
N LEU A 87 -0.22 -23.64 15.08
CA LEU A 87 -1.63 -23.76 14.76
C LEU A 87 -1.93 -23.34 13.31
N GLU A 88 -1.40 -22.21 12.87
CA GLU A 88 -1.49 -21.74 11.47
C GLU A 88 -0.94 -22.78 10.50
N ALA A 89 0.27 -23.28 10.75
CA ALA A 89 0.91 -24.30 9.91
C ALA A 89 0.11 -25.62 9.85
N LYS A 90 -0.61 -25.96 10.93
CA LYS A 90 -1.53 -27.11 10.94
C LYS A 90 -2.72 -26.87 10.02
N TYR A 91 -3.37 -25.71 10.10
CA TYR A 91 -4.56 -25.41 9.29
C TYR A 91 -4.22 -25.17 7.82
N GLU A 92 -3.06 -24.60 7.51
CA GLU A 92 -2.57 -24.47 6.14
C GLU A 92 -2.55 -25.83 5.41
N LYS A 93 -2.04 -26.88 6.08
CA LYS A 93 -2.06 -28.26 5.56
C LYS A 93 -3.47 -28.84 5.40
N LEU A 94 -4.42 -28.41 6.22
CA LEU A 94 -5.82 -28.83 6.12
C LEU A 94 -6.55 -28.12 4.96
N TYR A 95 -6.15 -26.89 4.62
CA TYR A 95 -6.71 -26.13 3.50
C TYR A 95 -6.13 -26.56 2.15
N GLU A 96 -4.88 -27.04 2.08
CA GLU A 96 -4.23 -27.43 0.83
C GLU A 96 -5.06 -28.43 -0.03
N PRO A 97 -5.67 -29.50 0.51
CA PRO A 97 -6.57 -30.37 -0.27
C PRO A 97 -7.83 -29.66 -0.79
N LEU A 98 -8.34 -28.65 -0.10
CA LEU A 98 -9.50 -27.87 -0.54
C LEU A 98 -9.13 -26.95 -1.69
N TYR A 99 -7.99 -26.25 -1.60
CA TYR A 99 -7.48 -25.42 -2.69
C TYR A 99 -7.09 -26.25 -3.91
N THR A 100 -6.56 -27.46 -3.72
CA THR A 100 -6.29 -28.40 -4.82
C THR A 100 -7.59 -28.79 -5.54
N LYS A 101 -8.66 -29.12 -4.79
CA LYS A 101 -9.97 -29.41 -5.39
C LYS A 101 -10.55 -28.21 -6.13
N ARG A 102 -10.43 -27.00 -5.56
CA ARG A 102 -10.85 -25.76 -6.24
C ARG A 102 -10.09 -25.59 -7.56
N PHE A 103 -8.77 -25.75 -7.53
CA PHE A 103 -7.94 -25.69 -8.72
C PHE A 103 -8.38 -26.69 -9.80
N GLU A 104 -8.64 -27.95 -9.43
CA GLU A 104 -9.11 -28.97 -10.35
C GLU A 104 -10.44 -28.61 -11.04
N ILE A 105 -11.38 -28.03 -10.28
CA ILE A 105 -12.69 -27.60 -10.79
C ILE A 105 -12.56 -26.35 -11.67
N VAL A 106 -11.88 -25.31 -11.19
CA VAL A 106 -11.68 -24.05 -11.91
C VAL A 106 -11.00 -24.28 -13.25
N ASN A 107 -10.06 -25.23 -13.33
CA ASN A 107 -9.35 -25.54 -14.56
C ASN A 107 -9.99 -26.67 -15.39
N GLY A 108 -11.17 -27.18 -15.00
CA GLY A 108 -11.89 -28.24 -15.74
C GLY A 108 -11.13 -29.57 -15.80
N VAL A 109 -10.21 -29.82 -14.86
CA VAL A 109 -9.51 -31.11 -14.73
C VAL A 109 -10.44 -32.16 -14.15
N LYS A 110 -11.35 -31.73 -13.27
CA LYS A 110 -12.34 -32.58 -12.62
C LYS A 110 -13.74 -32.01 -12.81
N GLU A 111 -14.60 -32.82 -13.41
CA GLU A 111 -16.03 -32.53 -13.54
C GLU A 111 -16.72 -32.70 -12.18
N VAL A 112 -17.67 -31.81 -11.88
CA VAL A 112 -18.48 -31.88 -10.66
C VAL A 112 -19.69 -32.77 -10.91
N GLU A 113 -19.97 -33.70 -9.97
CA GLU A 113 -21.12 -34.59 -10.05
C GLU A 113 -22.44 -33.79 -10.17
N GLY A 114 -23.22 -34.05 -11.21
CA GLY A 114 -24.51 -33.39 -11.46
C GLY A 114 -24.51 -32.40 -12.62
N ILE A 115 -23.36 -32.11 -13.24
CA ILE A 115 -23.30 -31.37 -14.52
C ILE A 115 -23.60 -32.37 -15.65
N PRO A 116 -24.69 -32.20 -16.43
CA PRO A 116 -24.91 -33.02 -17.62
C PRO A 116 -23.77 -32.75 -18.60
N ASN A 117 -23.02 -33.78 -18.98
CA ASN A 117 -22.18 -33.73 -20.16
C ASN A 117 -23.04 -33.19 -21.32
N GLU A 118 -22.76 -31.99 -21.83
CA GLU A 118 -23.35 -31.49 -23.08
C GLU A 118 -22.78 -32.28 -24.26
N VAL A 119 -22.98 -33.59 -24.28
CA VAL A 119 -22.71 -34.42 -25.44
C VAL A 119 -23.98 -34.45 -26.27
N GLY A 120 -24.05 -33.48 -27.18
CA GLY A 120 -24.39 -33.73 -28.57
C GLY A 120 -25.86 -33.90 -28.91
N THR A 121 -26.54 -32.78 -29.15
CA THR A 121 -27.37 -32.63 -30.35
C THR A 121 -27.51 -31.15 -30.66
N ASN A 122 -26.80 -30.65 -31.68
CA ASN A 122 -27.43 -29.99 -32.83
C ASN A 122 -26.38 -29.55 -33.86
N GLN A 123 -26.83 -29.62 -35.10
CA GLN A 123 -26.08 -29.43 -36.33
C GLN A 123 -25.77 -27.94 -36.57
N GLU A 124 -24.71 -27.73 -37.34
CA GLU A 124 -24.35 -26.49 -38.06
C GLU A 124 -23.86 -25.29 -37.24
N GLY A 125 -22.53 -25.16 -37.18
CA GLY A 125 -21.89 -23.91 -37.57
C GLY A 125 -21.80 -22.81 -36.53
N ASP A 126 -21.29 -23.09 -35.33
CA ASP A 126 -20.47 -22.11 -34.62
C ASP A 126 -19.44 -22.84 -33.74
N LYS A 127 -18.21 -22.33 -33.68
CA LYS A 127 -17.15 -22.90 -32.83
C LYS A 127 -17.43 -22.48 -31.38
N ALA A 128 -18.40 -23.12 -30.73
CA ALA A 128 -18.46 -23.16 -29.28
C ALA A 128 -17.24 -23.96 -28.81
N THR A 129 -16.18 -23.24 -28.41
CA THR A 129 -15.11 -23.81 -27.59
C THR A 129 -15.78 -24.44 -26.37
N GLU A 130 -15.63 -25.75 -26.18
CA GLU A 130 -16.02 -26.44 -24.94
C GLU A 130 -15.51 -25.62 -23.75
N GLU A 131 -16.41 -24.97 -23.00
CA GLU A 131 -16.05 -24.21 -21.80
C GLU A 131 -15.66 -25.22 -20.72
N LYS A 132 -14.35 -25.49 -20.62
CA LYS A 132 -13.80 -26.36 -19.58
C LYS A 132 -13.49 -25.53 -18.35
N GLY A 133 -14.01 -25.96 -17.21
CA GLY A 133 -13.77 -25.31 -15.92
C GLY A 133 -14.61 -24.05 -15.73
N VAL A 134 -14.06 -23.08 -15.00
CA VAL A 134 -14.70 -21.78 -14.74
C VAL A 134 -13.84 -20.70 -15.39
N PRO A 135 -14.22 -20.22 -16.60
CA PRO A 135 -13.49 -19.18 -17.31
C PRO A 135 -13.32 -17.91 -16.46
N ASP A 136 -12.17 -17.25 -16.62
CA ASP A 136 -11.83 -15.97 -16.00
C ASP A 136 -11.97 -15.92 -14.47
N PHE A 137 -12.00 -17.08 -13.79
CA PHE A 137 -12.27 -17.18 -12.35
C PHE A 137 -11.42 -16.23 -11.51
N TRP A 138 -10.09 -16.30 -11.66
CA TRP A 138 -9.18 -15.46 -10.87
C TRP A 138 -9.19 -14.00 -11.31
N LEU A 139 -9.35 -13.71 -12.61
CA LEU A 139 -9.48 -12.34 -13.08
C LEU A 139 -10.70 -11.69 -12.46
N THR A 140 -11.86 -12.34 -12.54
CA THR A 140 -13.12 -11.85 -11.97
C THR A 140 -12.97 -11.67 -10.46
N ALA A 141 -12.48 -12.68 -9.73
CA ALA A 141 -12.30 -12.58 -8.29
C ALA A 141 -11.38 -11.42 -7.88
N MET A 142 -10.24 -11.22 -8.56
CA MET A 142 -9.34 -10.11 -8.26
C MET A 142 -9.91 -8.75 -8.64
N ARG A 143 -10.67 -8.67 -9.75
CA ARG A 143 -11.29 -7.43 -10.22
C ARG A 143 -12.44 -6.97 -9.33
N THR A 144 -13.19 -7.90 -8.75
CA THR A 144 -14.30 -7.59 -7.84
C THR A 144 -13.83 -6.97 -6.52
N ASN A 145 -12.60 -7.27 -6.10
CA ASN A 145 -12.03 -6.68 -4.90
C ASN A 145 -11.54 -5.25 -5.16
N GLU A 146 -11.86 -4.32 -4.26
CA GLU A 146 -11.52 -2.89 -4.42
C GLU A 146 -10.01 -2.64 -4.49
N VAL A 147 -9.21 -3.23 -3.60
CA VAL A 147 -7.77 -2.99 -3.51
C VAL A 147 -7.04 -3.60 -4.70
N VAL A 148 -7.34 -4.85 -5.05
CA VAL A 148 -6.65 -5.54 -6.15
C VAL A 148 -7.20 -5.09 -7.51
N GLY A 149 -8.49 -4.77 -7.58
CA GLY A 149 -9.17 -4.34 -8.80
C GLY A 149 -8.66 -2.99 -9.31
N GLU A 150 -8.30 -2.07 -8.42
CA GLU A 150 -7.70 -0.77 -8.78
C GLU A 150 -6.36 -0.92 -9.52
N GLU A 151 -5.59 -1.96 -9.20
CA GLU A 151 -4.32 -2.26 -9.88
C GLU A 151 -4.51 -2.87 -11.28
N ILE A 152 -5.68 -3.43 -11.58
CA ILE A 152 -5.95 -4.16 -12.83
C ILE A 152 -6.50 -3.22 -13.90
N THR A 153 -5.71 -3.02 -14.97
CA THR A 153 -6.15 -2.28 -16.15
C THR A 153 -6.75 -3.19 -17.23
N GLU A 154 -7.54 -2.64 -18.15
CA GLU A 154 -8.12 -3.40 -19.28
C GLU A 154 -7.07 -4.13 -20.14
N ARG A 155 -5.83 -3.65 -20.16
CA ARG A 155 -4.74 -4.27 -20.92
C ARG A 155 -4.18 -5.53 -20.24
N ASP A 156 -4.38 -5.65 -18.94
CA ASP A 156 -3.89 -6.75 -18.12
C ASP A 156 -4.80 -7.98 -18.21
N GLU A 157 -6.11 -7.77 -18.41
CA GLU A 157 -7.13 -8.81 -18.52
C GLU A 157 -6.72 -9.94 -19.46
N GLY A 158 -6.24 -9.60 -20.67
CA GLY A 158 -5.88 -10.60 -21.66
C GLY A 158 -4.74 -11.54 -21.20
N ALA A 159 -3.85 -11.09 -20.31
CA ALA A 159 -2.83 -11.95 -19.70
C ALA A 159 -3.37 -12.66 -18.44
N LEU A 160 -4.20 -11.99 -17.65
CA LEU A 160 -4.85 -12.54 -16.46
C LEU A 160 -5.87 -13.66 -16.77
N ASN A 161 -6.45 -13.70 -17.97
CA ASN A 161 -7.29 -14.82 -18.43
C ASN A 161 -6.53 -16.15 -18.49
N PHE A 162 -5.19 -16.12 -18.51
CA PHE A 162 -4.36 -17.32 -18.45
C PHE A 162 -3.97 -17.71 -17.01
N LEU A 163 -4.43 -16.98 -15.99
CA LEU A 163 -4.15 -17.27 -14.59
C LEU A 163 -4.99 -18.46 -14.11
N LYS A 164 -4.29 -19.53 -13.73
CA LYS A 164 -4.88 -20.83 -13.35
C LYS A 164 -5.07 -20.97 -11.85
N ASP A 165 -4.14 -20.42 -11.09
CA ASP A 165 -4.11 -20.54 -9.63
C ASP A 165 -3.32 -19.41 -9.00
N ILE A 166 -3.71 -19.05 -7.78
CA ILE A 166 -2.94 -18.18 -6.89
C ILE A 166 -2.73 -18.94 -5.59
N LYS A 167 -1.46 -19.10 -5.22
CA LYS A 167 -1.04 -19.76 -3.98
C LYS A 167 -0.25 -18.79 -3.13
N TRP A 168 -0.24 -19.03 -1.83
CA TRP A 168 0.71 -18.38 -0.94
C TRP A 168 1.40 -19.44 -0.10
N HIS A 169 2.62 -19.13 0.34
CA HIS A 169 3.42 -19.97 1.22
C HIS A 169 4.08 -19.08 2.28
N ARG A 170 4.19 -19.58 3.50
CA ARG A 170 4.98 -18.94 4.57
C ARG A 170 6.48 -19.02 4.25
N ILE A 171 7.23 -17.99 4.64
CA ILE A 171 8.69 -17.99 4.69
C ILE A 171 9.07 -17.91 6.18
N ASP A 172 9.88 -18.86 6.66
CA ASP A 172 10.22 -18.96 8.09
C ASP A 172 11.51 -18.21 8.46
N ASP A 173 12.45 -18.03 7.52
CA ASP A 173 13.74 -17.38 7.78
C ASP A 173 14.33 -16.72 6.51
N PRO A 174 14.36 -15.36 6.43
CA PRO A 174 13.69 -14.42 7.34
C PRO A 174 12.16 -14.58 7.27
N GLU A 175 11.44 -14.17 8.33
CA GLU A 175 9.98 -14.31 8.39
C GLU A 175 9.31 -13.59 7.22
N GLY A 176 8.21 -14.13 6.69
CA GLY A 176 7.55 -13.54 5.54
C GLY A 176 6.52 -14.43 4.87
N PHE A 177 6.10 -14.03 3.67
CA PHE A 177 5.25 -14.85 2.81
C PHE A 177 5.55 -14.62 1.33
N LYS A 178 5.26 -15.64 0.53
CA LYS A 178 5.42 -15.62 -0.93
C LYS A 178 4.10 -15.96 -1.60
N LEU A 179 3.67 -15.11 -2.52
CA LEU A 179 2.59 -15.36 -3.47
C LEU A 179 3.15 -15.99 -4.74
N GLU A 180 2.42 -16.95 -5.32
CA GLU A 180 2.72 -17.60 -6.58
C GLU A 180 1.49 -17.56 -7.49
N PHE A 181 1.66 -16.95 -8.67
CA PHE A 181 0.64 -16.83 -9.70
C PHE A 181 0.98 -17.79 -10.83
N HIS A 182 0.17 -18.83 -11.00
CA HIS A 182 0.41 -19.91 -11.96
C HIS A 182 -0.34 -19.64 -13.25
N PHE A 183 0.39 -19.48 -14.36
CA PHE A 183 -0.17 -19.16 -15.67
C PHE A 183 -0.08 -20.32 -16.64
N ASP A 184 -1.08 -20.43 -17.50
CA ASP A 184 -0.98 -21.23 -18.71
C ASP A 184 0.03 -20.63 -19.70
N PRO A 185 0.53 -21.44 -20.66
CA PRO A 185 1.25 -20.92 -21.81
C PRO A 185 0.42 -19.83 -22.50
N ASN A 186 0.92 -18.59 -22.46
CA ASN A 186 0.20 -17.41 -22.88
C ASN A 186 1.01 -16.59 -23.90
N PRO A 187 0.39 -15.69 -24.66
CA PRO A 187 1.07 -14.92 -25.71
C PRO A 187 1.80 -13.67 -25.18
N TYR A 188 1.89 -13.46 -23.85
CA TYR A 188 2.43 -12.24 -23.25
C TYR A 188 3.84 -12.42 -22.70
N PHE A 189 4.09 -13.49 -21.94
CA PHE A 189 5.38 -13.77 -21.32
C PHE A 189 5.65 -15.29 -21.24
N LYS A 190 6.90 -15.65 -20.97
CA LYS A 190 7.32 -17.07 -20.91
C LYS A 190 7.15 -17.71 -19.54
N ASN A 191 7.15 -16.92 -18.48
CA ASN A 191 7.13 -17.41 -17.10
C ASN A 191 5.87 -18.25 -16.86
N PRO A 192 5.99 -19.51 -16.42
CA PRO A 192 4.82 -20.31 -16.03
C PRO A 192 4.31 -19.91 -14.64
N VAL A 193 5.19 -19.34 -13.80
CA VAL A 193 4.87 -18.87 -12.46
C VAL A 193 5.51 -17.51 -12.25
N LEU A 194 4.71 -16.54 -11.82
CA LEU A 194 5.21 -15.26 -11.30
C LEU A 194 5.11 -15.29 -9.79
N THR A 195 6.19 -14.94 -9.09
CA THR A 195 6.25 -14.92 -7.64
C THR A 195 6.47 -13.53 -7.08
N LYS A 196 5.89 -13.27 -5.92
CA LYS A 196 6.07 -12.06 -5.13
C LYS A 196 6.31 -12.45 -3.68
N ALA A 197 7.45 -12.09 -3.10
CA ALA A 197 7.81 -12.40 -1.72
C ALA A 197 7.96 -11.13 -0.90
N TYR A 198 7.45 -11.16 0.33
CA TYR A 198 7.60 -10.12 1.35
C TYR A 198 8.38 -10.72 2.50
N HIS A 199 9.50 -10.09 2.86
CA HIS A 199 10.27 -10.40 4.05
C HIS A 199 9.91 -9.38 5.13
N LEU A 200 9.59 -9.88 6.30
CA LEU A 200 9.08 -9.15 7.45
C LEU A 200 10.08 -9.29 8.59
N ILE A 201 10.26 -8.20 9.34
CA ILE A 201 10.96 -8.22 10.62
C ILE A 201 9.90 -8.44 11.71
N ASP A 202 10.13 -9.44 12.56
CA ASP A 202 9.31 -9.72 13.74
C ASP A 202 9.59 -8.63 14.78
N ASP A 203 8.68 -7.66 14.93
CA ASP A 203 8.73 -6.61 15.94
C ASP A 203 7.54 -6.77 16.89
N ASP A 204 7.66 -7.77 17.79
CA ASP A 204 6.85 -8.19 18.96
C ASP A 204 5.31 -8.23 18.85
N ASP A 205 4.66 -7.46 17.96
CA ASP A 205 3.22 -7.47 17.63
C ASP A 205 2.90 -6.94 16.21
N ASP A 206 3.75 -6.13 15.56
CA ASP A 206 3.47 -5.54 14.24
C ASP A 206 4.61 -5.80 13.24
N PRO A 207 4.45 -6.75 12.31
CA PRO A 207 5.53 -7.13 11.40
C PRO A 207 5.88 -6.01 10.42
N ILE A 208 7.11 -5.53 10.49
CA ILE A 208 7.60 -4.45 9.64
C ILE A 208 8.08 -5.01 8.30
N LEU A 209 7.63 -4.41 7.19
CA LEU A 209 8.11 -4.79 5.86
C LEU A 209 9.58 -4.39 5.68
N GLU A 210 10.47 -5.38 5.60
CA GLU A 210 11.91 -5.16 5.33
C GLU A 210 12.19 -5.09 3.84
N LYS A 211 11.66 -6.05 3.08
CA LYS A 211 12.03 -6.23 1.68
C LYS A 211 10.95 -6.91 0.87
N THR A 212 10.84 -6.47 -0.38
CA THR A 212 9.94 -7.09 -1.36
C THR A 212 10.69 -7.57 -2.60
N ILE A 213 10.47 -8.83 -2.98
CA ILE A 213 11.11 -9.48 -4.12
C ILE A 213 10.04 -9.94 -5.11
N GLY A 214 10.03 -9.33 -6.29
CA GLY A 214 9.17 -9.74 -7.39
C GLY A 214 9.92 -10.49 -8.48
N THR A 215 9.17 -11.20 -9.32
CA THR A 215 9.71 -11.93 -10.48
C THR A 215 9.90 -11.00 -11.67
N ASP A 216 11.09 -11.02 -12.28
CA ASP A 216 11.29 -10.37 -13.57
C ASP A 216 10.51 -11.10 -14.68
N ILE A 217 9.64 -10.37 -15.37
CA ILE A 217 8.72 -10.94 -16.36
C ILE A 217 9.41 -10.99 -17.72
N GLU A 218 9.55 -12.20 -18.27
CA GLU A 218 10.12 -12.44 -19.60
C GLU A 218 9.08 -12.18 -20.71
N TRP A 219 8.78 -10.89 -20.94
CA TRP A 219 7.83 -10.44 -21.95
C TRP A 219 8.24 -10.86 -23.38
N PHE A 220 7.27 -11.31 -24.16
CA PHE A 220 7.45 -11.47 -25.60
C PHE A 220 7.56 -10.10 -26.31
N PRO A 221 8.19 -10.06 -27.50
CA PRO A 221 8.37 -8.81 -28.24
C PRO A 221 7.05 -8.05 -28.48
N GLY A 222 6.97 -6.81 -27.97
CA GLY A 222 5.79 -5.95 -28.13
C GLY A 222 4.59 -6.30 -27.24
N LYS A 223 4.77 -7.20 -26.26
CA LYS A 223 3.71 -7.66 -25.34
C LYS A 223 3.86 -7.15 -23.91
N CYS A 224 4.88 -6.34 -23.63
CA CYS A 224 5.10 -5.74 -22.33
C CYS A 224 3.94 -4.81 -21.95
N LEU A 225 3.23 -5.15 -20.87
CA LEU A 225 2.04 -4.43 -20.40
C LEU A 225 2.38 -3.23 -19.51
N THR A 226 3.55 -3.29 -18.85
CA THR A 226 4.07 -2.25 -17.95
C THR A 226 4.67 -1.05 -18.67
N LYS A 227 4.87 -1.13 -20.00
CA LYS A 227 5.50 -0.08 -20.81
C LYS A 227 4.69 0.25 -22.07
N LYS A 228 4.49 1.54 -22.35
CA LYS A 228 3.87 2.04 -23.60
C LYS A 228 4.94 2.59 -24.54
N ILE A 229 4.84 2.22 -25.82
CA ILE A 229 5.75 2.69 -26.87
C ILE A 229 5.11 3.87 -27.62
N LEU A 230 5.65 5.07 -27.43
CA LEU A 230 5.24 6.29 -28.13
C LEU A 230 6.16 6.56 -29.33
N LYS A 231 5.58 6.54 -30.53
CA LYS A 231 6.28 6.95 -31.77
C LYS A 231 6.15 8.44 -31.97
N LYS A 232 7.23 9.20 -31.78
CA LYS A 232 7.27 10.64 -32.11
C LYS A 232 7.60 10.84 -33.58
N LYS A 233 6.81 11.67 -34.27
CA LYS A 233 7.13 12.09 -35.64
C LYS A 233 8.47 12.84 -35.65
N PRO A 234 9.35 12.58 -36.61
CA PRO A 234 10.63 13.30 -36.71
C PRO A 234 10.38 14.80 -36.88
N ARG A 235 11.28 15.63 -36.31
CA ARG A 235 11.20 17.10 -36.43
C ARG A 235 11.14 17.51 -37.91
N LYS A 236 10.24 18.44 -38.22
CA LYS A 236 10.02 18.99 -39.57
C LYS A 236 11.32 19.64 -40.06
N GLY A 237 12.04 18.97 -40.98
CA GLY A 237 13.30 19.47 -41.55
C GLY A 237 14.34 18.41 -41.92
N SER A 238 14.28 17.21 -41.34
CA SER A 238 15.24 16.13 -41.68
C SER A 238 14.68 15.22 -42.76
N LYS A 239 15.29 15.26 -43.95
CA LYS A 239 14.84 14.49 -45.13
C LYS A 239 15.02 12.97 -45.01
N ASN A 240 15.60 12.44 -43.91
CA ASN A 240 15.86 11.00 -43.70
C ASN A 240 15.84 10.58 -42.21
N ALA A 241 15.06 11.23 -41.33
CA ALA A 241 15.04 10.86 -39.91
C ALA A 241 14.15 9.64 -39.63
N LYS A 242 14.74 8.57 -39.09
CA LYS A 242 14.00 7.41 -38.55
C LYS A 242 13.06 7.85 -37.41
N PRO A 243 11.87 7.23 -37.25
CA PRO A 243 10.97 7.53 -36.14
C PRO A 243 11.67 7.31 -34.78
N ILE A 244 11.62 8.30 -33.90
CA ILE A 244 12.14 8.16 -32.53
C ILE A 244 11.07 7.44 -31.71
N THR A 245 11.44 6.30 -31.16
CA THR A 245 10.58 5.48 -30.32
C THR A 245 10.95 5.77 -28.87
N LYS A 246 10.03 6.37 -28.10
CA LYS A 246 10.20 6.59 -26.66
C LYS A 246 9.33 5.56 -25.93
N THR A 247 9.91 4.86 -24.98
CA THR A 247 9.19 3.93 -24.10
C THR A 247 8.94 4.62 -22.77
N GLU A 248 7.71 4.60 -22.28
CA GLU A 248 7.30 5.20 -20.99
C GLU A 248 6.59 4.14 -20.15
N ASN A 249 6.80 4.16 -18.83
CA ASN A 249 6.09 3.28 -17.90
C ASN A 249 4.61 3.67 -17.86
N CYS A 250 3.74 2.72 -17.56
CA CYS A 250 2.31 2.93 -17.46
C CYS A 250 1.69 2.00 -16.41
N ALA A 251 0.52 2.40 -15.88
CA ALA A 251 -0.27 1.59 -14.98
C ALA A 251 -0.59 0.21 -15.59
N SER A 252 -0.35 -0.84 -14.80
CA SER A 252 -0.52 -2.24 -15.13
C SER A 252 -0.39 -3.04 -13.84
N PHE A 253 -1.27 -4.02 -13.62
CA PHE A 253 -1.18 -4.94 -12.49
C PHE A 253 0.20 -5.61 -12.41
N PHE A 254 0.82 -5.89 -13.56
CA PHE A 254 2.13 -6.54 -13.61
C PHE A 254 3.28 -5.68 -13.08
N ASN A 255 3.05 -4.39 -12.77
CA ASN A 255 3.99 -3.59 -11.97
C ASN A 255 4.13 -4.13 -10.55
N PHE A 256 3.15 -4.86 -10.02
CA PHE A 256 3.20 -5.57 -8.74
C PHE A 256 4.41 -6.51 -8.62
N PHE A 257 4.91 -7.06 -9.73
CA PHE A 257 6.12 -7.90 -9.74
C PHE A 257 7.42 -7.10 -9.92
N ASN A 258 7.32 -5.81 -10.22
CA ASN A 258 8.46 -4.89 -10.33
C ASN A 258 8.52 -4.04 -9.06
N THR A 259 9.17 -4.59 -8.03
CA THR A 259 9.12 -4.01 -6.70
C THR A 259 9.82 -2.66 -6.62
N PRO A 260 9.23 -1.68 -5.90
CA PRO A 260 9.97 -0.51 -5.48
C PRO A 260 11.22 -0.95 -4.70
N GLN A 261 12.37 -0.39 -5.07
CA GLN A 261 13.61 -0.58 -4.33
C GLN A 261 13.79 0.66 -3.46
N ILE A 262 14.09 0.47 -2.17
CA ILE A 262 14.62 1.53 -1.33
C ILE A 262 16.04 1.81 -1.83
N PRO A 263 16.35 3.00 -2.35
CA PRO A 263 17.71 3.30 -2.77
C PRO A 263 18.65 3.24 -1.58
N GLU A 264 19.75 2.49 -1.71
CA GLU A 264 20.77 2.38 -0.64
C GLU A 264 21.47 3.73 -0.35
N GLU A 265 21.37 4.67 -1.29
CA GLU A 265 21.87 6.05 -1.20
C GLU A 265 20.65 7.00 -1.15
N GLU A 266 20.07 7.17 0.05
CA GLU A 266 18.98 8.14 0.30
C GLU A 266 19.40 9.61 0.07
N ASP A 267 20.72 9.87 0.02
CA ASP A 267 21.32 11.22 0.00
C ASP A 267 21.00 12.06 -1.25
N ASP A 268 20.48 11.45 -2.33
CA ASP A 268 20.13 12.12 -3.59
C ASP A 268 18.61 12.19 -3.87
N LEU A 269 17.77 11.64 -2.98
CA LEU A 269 16.31 11.73 -3.10
C LEU A 269 15.78 12.91 -2.26
N ASP A 270 14.86 13.67 -2.81
CA ASP A 270 14.10 14.65 -2.03
C ASP A 270 13.09 13.94 -1.11
N GLU A 271 12.68 14.63 -0.04
CA GLU A 271 11.71 14.13 0.96
C GLU A 271 10.41 13.65 0.28
N ASP A 272 9.94 14.40 -0.72
CA ASP A 272 8.78 14.05 -1.54
C ASP A 272 8.96 12.70 -2.27
N ALA A 273 10.16 12.39 -2.79
CA ALA A 273 10.41 11.09 -3.43
C ALA A 273 10.52 9.94 -2.43
N VAL A 274 10.98 10.19 -1.21
CA VAL A 274 11.01 9.18 -0.14
C VAL A 274 9.59 8.84 0.29
N GLU A 275 8.73 9.85 0.49
CA GLU A 275 7.31 9.67 0.79
C GLU A 275 6.59 8.90 -0.33
N GLU A 276 6.81 9.25 -1.61
CA GLU A 276 6.24 8.51 -2.75
C GLU A 276 6.70 7.04 -2.81
N ILE A 277 7.95 6.76 -2.43
CA ILE A 277 8.45 5.38 -2.36
C ILE A 277 7.77 4.62 -1.22
N HIS A 278 7.62 5.24 -0.05
CA HIS A 278 6.96 4.67 1.10
C HIS A 278 5.50 4.34 0.80
N ASP A 279 4.72 5.30 0.29
CA ASP A 279 3.31 5.12 -0.07
C ASP A 279 3.15 3.97 -1.08
N ARG A 280 4.04 3.89 -2.07
CA ARG A 280 4.03 2.81 -3.05
C ARG A 280 4.38 1.46 -2.44
N MET A 281 5.27 1.41 -1.46
CA MET A 281 5.59 0.17 -0.73
C MET A 281 4.43 -0.28 0.15
N GLU A 282 3.76 0.64 0.82
CA GLU A 282 2.58 0.37 1.64
C GLU A 282 1.42 -0.14 0.78
N GLN A 283 1.12 0.54 -0.34
CA GLN A 283 0.12 0.08 -1.31
C GLN A 283 0.47 -1.31 -1.86
N ASP A 284 1.74 -1.54 -2.23
CA ASP A 284 2.20 -2.84 -2.71
C ASP A 284 2.04 -3.95 -1.66
N TYR A 285 2.30 -3.64 -0.39
CA TYR A 285 2.08 -4.56 0.72
C TYR A 285 0.59 -4.82 0.95
N ASN A 286 -0.25 -3.78 0.93
CA ASN A 286 -1.70 -3.88 1.08
C ASN A 286 -2.33 -4.76 0.00
N VAL A 287 -1.89 -4.63 -1.26
CA VAL A 287 -2.31 -5.52 -2.35
C VAL A 287 -1.87 -6.97 -2.05
N GLY A 288 -0.62 -7.17 -1.61
CA GLY A 288 -0.09 -8.49 -1.28
C GLY A 288 -0.83 -9.18 -0.13
N THR A 289 -1.10 -8.45 0.95
CA THR A 289 -1.84 -8.95 2.11
C THR A 289 -3.31 -9.19 1.76
N THR A 290 -3.93 -8.34 0.94
CA THR A 290 -5.30 -8.55 0.46
C THR A 290 -5.40 -9.83 -0.38
N ILE A 291 -4.44 -10.08 -1.27
CA ILE A 291 -4.42 -11.34 -2.04
C ILE A 291 -4.28 -12.55 -1.11
N ARG A 292 -3.36 -12.48 -0.14
CA ARG A 292 -3.12 -13.57 0.83
C ARG A 292 -4.32 -13.86 1.72
N ASN A 293 -4.91 -12.82 2.32
CA ASN A 293 -5.86 -12.94 3.43
C ASN A 293 -7.32 -12.89 2.97
N LYS A 294 -7.62 -12.19 1.87
CA LYS A 294 -9.00 -12.03 1.37
C LYS A 294 -9.23 -12.84 0.09
N ILE A 295 -8.41 -12.63 -0.95
CA ILE A 295 -8.65 -13.26 -2.27
C ILE A 295 -8.46 -14.78 -2.23
N ILE A 296 -7.33 -15.28 -1.75
CA ILE A 296 -7.06 -16.73 -1.77
C ILE A 296 -8.06 -17.53 -0.92
N PRO A 297 -8.40 -17.13 0.32
CA PRO A 297 -9.35 -17.90 1.13
C PRO A 297 -10.79 -17.79 0.65
N HIS A 298 -11.20 -16.63 0.13
CA HIS A 298 -12.58 -16.33 -0.25
C HIS A 298 -12.78 -16.15 -1.77
N ALA A 299 -11.93 -16.77 -2.59
CA ALA A 299 -11.92 -16.57 -4.05
C ALA A 299 -13.28 -16.78 -4.72
N VAL A 300 -14.06 -17.75 -4.23
CA VAL A 300 -15.41 -18.03 -4.76
C VAL A 300 -16.37 -16.89 -4.44
N SER A 301 -16.36 -16.36 -3.22
CA SER A 301 -17.22 -15.23 -2.82
C SER A 301 -16.85 -13.95 -3.58
N TRP A 302 -15.56 -13.72 -3.86
CA TRP A 302 -15.12 -12.63 -4.73
C TRP A 302 -15.53 -12.84 -6.20
N PHE A 303 -15.52 -14.09 -6.67
CA PHE A 303 -16.00 -14.43 -8.01
C PHE A 303 -17.52 -14.24 -8.15
N THR A 304 -18.31 -14.63 -7.14
CA THR A 304 -19.77 -14.51 -7.16
C THR A 304 -20.27 -13.10 -6.81
N GLY A 305 -19.44 -12.26 -6.20
CA GLY A 305 -19.80 -10.92 -5.73
C GLY A 305 -20.34 -10.88 -4.28
N GLU A 306 -20.58 -12.03 -3.66
CA GLU A 306 -21.06 -12.13 -2.27
C GLU A 306 -20.11 -11.46 -1.26
N ALA A 307 -18.81 -11.44 -1.54
CA ALA A 307 -17.82 -10.80 -0.67
C ALA A 307 -17.96 -9.27 -0.63
N VAL A 308 -18.55 -8.65 -1.66
CA VAL A 308 -18.83 -7.21 -1.70
C VAL A 308 -20.12 -6.92 -0.96
N GLU A 309 -21.17 -7.68 -1.25
CA GLU A 309 -22.50 -7.51 -0.63
C GLU A 309 -22.49 -7.78 0.89
N GLY A 310 -21.65 -8.72 1.35
CA GLY A 310 -21.51 -9.04 2.77
C GLY A 310 -20.72 -8.01 3.59
N GLY A 311 -19.95 -7.14 2.93
CA GLY A 311 -19.18 -6.08 3.60
C GLY A 311 -20.01 -4.84 3.96
N GLU A 312 -21.10 -4.58 3.24
CA GLU A 312 -22.00 -3.44 3.50
C GLU A 312 -22.91 -3.65 4.73
N LEU A 313 -22.99 -4.88 5.27
CA LEU A 313 -23.81 -5.20 6.45
C LEU A 313 -23.04 -5.13 7.78
N ASP A 314 -21.71 -4.91 7.75
CA ASP A 314 -20.86 -4.79 8.93
C ASP A 314 -20.57 -3.31 9.31
N GLU A 315 -21.13 -2.34 8.57
CA GLU A 315 -20.99 -0.89 8.84
C GLU A 315 -22.24 -0.25 9.50
N GLU A 316 -23.24 -1.04 9.93
CA GLU A 316 -24.44 -0.53 10.63
C GLU A 316 -24.46 -0.86 12.15
N ASP A 317 -23.39 -0.60 12.88
CA ASP A 317 -23.42 -0.64 14.37
C ASP A 317 -22.36 0.31 14.97
N ASP A 318 -22.63 1.63 14.96
CA ASP A 318 -22.06 2.61 15.92
C ASP A 318 -22.78 3.99 15.90
N ASP A 319 -24.10 4.03 15.66
CA ASP A 319 -24.94 5.19 16.01
C ASP A 319 -25.54 4.98 17.41
N ASP A 320 -24.69 4.90 18.44
CA ASP A 320 -25.11 4.86 19.84
C ASP A 320 -25.23 6.30 20.41
N ASP A 321 -26.49 6.77 20.46
CA ASP A 321 -27.11 7.68 21.43
C ASP A 321 -26.31 8.93 21.91
N ASP A 322 -26.43 10.02 21.15
CA ASP A 322 -26.19 11.39 21.63
C ASP A 322 -27.48 11.90 22.33
N ASP A 323 -27.69 11.52 23.60
CA ASP A 323 -28.78 12.04 24.44
C ASP A 323 -28.33 12.26 25.90
N ASP A 324 -27.79 13.44 26.20
CA ASP A 324 -27.98 14.09 27.52
C ASP A 324 -27.81 15.62 27.40
N GLU A 325 -28.75 16.26 26.71
CA GLU A 325 -29.00 17.69 26.86
C GLU A 325 -29.91 17.92 28.08
N GLY A 326 -29.28 18.30 29.21
CA GLY A 326 -29.94 19.22 30.13
C GLY A 326 -29.58 19.09 31.59
N LEU A 327 -28.71 19.99 32.09
CA LEU A 327 -29.00 20.71 33.33
C LEU A 327 -28.50 22.16 33.22
N ASP A 328 -29.48 23.04 33.13
CA ASP A 328 -29.45 24.49 33.32
C ASP A 328 -29.31 24.85 34.82
N ASP A 329 -29.13 26.14 35.09
CA ASP A 329 -29.08 26.87 36.38
C ASP A 329 -27.74 26.93 37.13
N GLU A 330 -27.26 28.09 37.62
CA GLU A 330 -27.76 29.46 37.60
C GLU A 330 -26.60 30.41 37.98
N GLU A 331 -26.66 31.63 37.44
CA GLU A 331 -26.24 32.94 37.97
C GLU A 331 -25.31 33.03 39.20
N ASP A 332 -24.28 33.91 39.15
CA ASP A 332 -24.35 35.22 39.84
C ASP A 332 -23.04 36.05 39.71
N GLU A 333 -23.27 37.36 39.79
CA GLU A 333 -22.59 38.63 39.48
C GLU A 333 -21.22 38.99 40.11
N GLY A 334 -20.65 40.07 39.56
CA GLY A 334 -19.77 41.02 40.26
C GLY A 334 -18.54 41.44 39.44
N GLU A 335 -18.68 42.35 38.48
CA GLU A 335 -18.48 43.83 38.58
C GLU A 335 -17.03 44.32 38.76
N ASP A 336 -16.78 45.43 38.06
CA ASP A 336 -15.76 46.47 38.28
C ASP A 336 -14.31 46.21 37.81
N ASP A 337 -13.59 47.14 37.17
CA ASP A 337 -13.88 48.44 36.55
C ASP A 337 -12.55 48.92 35.90
N GLU A 338 -12.58 50.09 35.27
CA GLU A 338 -11.46 50.98 34.91
C GLU A 338 -10.86 50.90 33.48
N ASP A 339 -11.51 51.66 32.59
CA ASP A 339 -10.98 52.86 31.90
C ASP A 339 -9.49 52.93 31.49
N ASP A 340 -9.23 53.30 30.22
CA ASP A 340 -8.90 54.71 29.90
C ASP A 340 -8.76 54.97 28.37
N ASP A 341 -9.64 55.86 27.90
CA ASP A 341 -9.55 56.93 26.89
C ASP A 341 -8.75 56.79 25.58
N GLU A 342 -9.43 56.89 24.42
CA GLU A 342 -9.74 58.12 23.62
C GLU A 342 -8.52 58.55 22.73
N VAL A 343 -8.59 58.53 21.38
CA VAL A 343 -8.86 59.70 20.48
C VAL A 343 -7.77 59.84 19.40
N LYS A 344 -7.98 60.22 18.13
CA LYS A 344 -9.12 60.56 17.25
C LYS A 344 -8.59 60.55 15.81
N LYS A 345 -9.47 60.12 14.88
CA LYS A 345 -9.81 60.72 13.57
C LYS A 345 -8.71 60.87 12.49
N GLY A 346 -8.95 60.50 11.23
CA GLY A 346 -10.19 60.01 10.63
C GLY A 346 -10.16 59.89 9.10
N ARG A 347 -11.15 59.12 8.60
CA ARG A 347 -12.06 59.36 7.44
C ARG A 347 -11.43 59.72 6.08
N LYS A 348 -11.70 59.03 4.96
CA LYS A 348 -13.00 58.63 4.38
C LYS A 348 -12.75 57.65 3.19
N LYS A 349 -13.48 56.53 3.11
CA LYS A 349 -14.58 56.20 2.15
C LYS A 349 -14.18 56.16 0.66
N LYS A 350 -14.51 55.14 -0.15
CA LYS A 350 -15.79 54.41 -0.26
C LYS A 350 -15.65 53.17 -1.19
N SER A 351 -16.42 52.13 -0.88
CA SER A 351 -17.14 51.16 -1.75
C SER A 351 -17.11 51.43 -3.26
N GLY A 352 -17.01 50.47 -4.17
CA GLY A 352 -17.59 49.12 -4.17
C GLY A 352 -18.58 48.98 -5.34
N ARG A 353 -18.55 47.81 -5.99
CA ARG A 353 -19.60 47.18 -6.82
C ARG A 353 -19.64 47.46 -8.36
N ALA A 354 -19.15 46.45 -9.08
CA ALA A 354 -19.87 45.55 -10.00
C ALA A 354 -20.74 46.05 -11.18
N VAL A 355 -20.59 45.29 -12.29
CA VAL A 355 -21.53 44.97 -13.38
C VAL A 355 -21.81 46.04 -14.45
N SER A 356 -21.39 45.74 -15.69
CA SER A 356 -22.32 45.55 -16.82
C SER A 356 -21.58 45.14 -18.09
N GLY A 357 -22.01 44.02 -18.67
CA GLY A 357 -21.83 43.74 -20.09
C GLY A 357 -22.98 44.30 -20.91
N LYS A 358 -22.78 44.47 -22.22
CA LYS A 358 -23.66 43.99 -23.29
C LYS A 358 -23.24 44.52 -24.67
N ASN A 359 -23.42 43.63 -25.65
CA ASN A 359 -23.90 43.87 -27.03
C ASN A 359 -22.91 44.49 -28.03
N GLN A 360 -22.89 44.11 -29.32
CA GLN A 360 -23.75 43.21 -30.12
C GLN A 360 -23.12 42.96 -31.51
N GLN A 361 -23.55 41.86 -32.15
CA GLN A 361 -23.72 41.61 -33.60
C GLN A 361 -22.45 41.53 -34.49
N GLY A 362 -22.35 40.66 -35.49
CA GLY A 362 -23.34 39.83 -36.18
C GLY A 362 -23.18 39.96 -37.70
N GLU A 363 -23.01 38.81 -38.38
CA GLU A 363 -23.26 38.51 -39.81
C GLU A 363 -22.33 38.94 -40.98
N ARG A 364 -21.92 37.88 -41.70
CA ARG A 364 -21.90 37.63 -43.17
C ARG A 364 -20.82 38.19 -44.11
N ALA A 365 -20.36 37.25 -44.94
CA ALA A 365 -19.49 37.20 -46.14
C ALA A 365 -19.84 38.22 -47.26
N PRO A 366 -19.08 38.42 -48.39
CA PRO A 366 -18.34 37.40 -49.17
C PRO A 366 -17.05 37.81 -49.96
N GLU A 367 -16.47 36.82 -50.63
CA GLU A 367 -15.69 36.83 -51.90
C GLU A 367 -14.54 37.83 -52.15
N CYS A 368 -13.35 37.35 -52.57
CA CYS A 368 -12.95 37.28 -54.00
C CYS A 368 -11.46 36.88 -54.22
N LYS A 369 -11.28 35.93 -55.16
CA LYS A 369 -10.22 35.79 -56.21
C LYS A 369 -8.74 35.61 -55.82
N GLN A 370 -8.17 34.45 -56.16
CA GLN A 370 -7.44 34.17 -57.42
C GLN A 370 -6.21 35.08 -57.64
N GLN A 371 -5.02 34.55 -57.34
CA GLN A 371 -4.06 34.08 -58.34
C GLN A 371 -2.92 33.32 -57.66
#